data_AF-A0A4S4KQX3-F1
#
_entry.id   AF-A0A4S4KQX3-F1
#
_cell.length_a   1.000
_cell.length_b   1.000
_cell.length_c   1.000
_cell.angle_alpha   90.00
_cell.angle_beta   90.00
_cell.angle_gamma   90.00
#
_symmetry.space_group_name_H-M   'P 1'
#
loop_
_entity.id
_entity.type
_entity.pdbx_description
1 polymer ?
#
loop_
_entity_poly.entity_id
_entity_poly.type
_entity_poly.pdbx_seq_one_letter_code
_entity_poly.pdbx_strand_id
1 'polypeptide(L)'
;MYDPLARSVRRRLRLQGVSSGIPVVYSTEVPGDVKLLPLPQEEFEKGDVKELGVFDDFRVRILPVLGPLPSIFGLHIASYILCEMAGKPILNPLAVKGRKKLYERLYRDLLHREEKAAGHAINRLPIDEDDVGLVFEDLHRGRSIIPPHPVPSRPTLVRWDPSQPLSLENCVVMEHGEVERHVKECFNSTPAKSPGELWGQDVAEVVVRRAKEIQQDRQYMM
;
A
#
# COMPACT_ATOMS: atom_id res chain seq x y z
N MET A 1 -5.77 4.64 5.01
CA MET A 1 -6.74 5.43 4.23
C MET A 1 -7.66 4.45 3.51
N TYR A 2 -8.97 4.50 3.78
CA TYR A 2 -9.97 3.58 3.20
C TYR A 2 -10.58 4.14 1.90
N ASP A 3 -9.72 4.69 1.04
CA ASP A 3 -10.11 5.24 -0.27
C ASP A 3 -9.30 4.51 -1.35
N PRO A 4 -9.91 3.57 -2.09
CA PRO A 4 -9.22 2.81 -3.14
C PRO A 4 -8.66 3.69 -4.25
N LEU A 5 -9.37 4.76 -4.63
CA LEU A 5 -8.96 5.68 -5.69
C LEU A 5 -7.78 6.52 -5.24
N ALA A 6 -7.88 7.17 -4.08
CA ALA A 6 -6.77 7.97 -3.54
C ALA A 6 -5.52 7.12 -3.28
N ARG A 7 -5.68 5.85 -2.88
CA ARG A 7 -4.55 4.91 -2.78
C ARG A 7 -3.94 4.59 -4.14
N SER A 8 -4.74 4.28 -5.15
CA SER A 8 -4.27 4.00 -6.51
C SER A 8 -3.48 5.19 -7.08
N VAL A 9 -4.03 6.40 -6.95
CA VAL A 9 -3.37 7.65 -7.37
C VAL A 9 -2.08 7.89 -6.57
N ARG A 10 -2.10 7.76 -5.24
CA ARG A 10 -0.90 7.92 -4.40
C ARG A 10 0.20 6.93 -4.76
N ARG A 11 -0.15 5.67 -5.00
CA ARG A 11 0.80 4.62 -5.39
C ARG A 11 1.51 4.96 -6.69
N ARG A 12 0.76 5.40 -7.71
CA ARG A 12 1.32 5.85 -8.99
C ARG A 12 2.22 7.08 -8.83
N LEU A 13 1.79 8.08 -8.06
CA LEU A 13 2.60 9.27 -7.78
C LEU A 13 3.91 8.93 -7.06
N ARG A 14 3.88 8.05 -6.05
CA ARG A 14 5.08 7.61 -5.33
C ARG A 14 6.08 6.92 -6.26
N LEU A 15 5.60 6.04 -7.12
CA LEU A 15 6.43 5.39 -8.13
C LEU A 15 7.02 6.38 -9.16
N GLN A 16 6.41 7.55 -9.35
CA GLN A 16 6.97 8.67 -10.14
C GLN A 16 7.91 9.59 -9.34
N GLY A 17 8.26 9.23 -8.10
CA GLY A 17 9.08 10.06 -7.21
C GLY A 17 8.34 11.23 -6.56
N VAL A 18 7.00 11.27 -6.67
CA VAL A 18 6.18 12.30 -6.02
C VAL A 18 5.60 11.75 -4.72
N SER A 19 6.32 11.95 -3.61
CA SER A 19 5.93 11.43 -2.30
C SER A 19 5.14 12.40 -1.42
N SER A 20 5.17 13.71 -1.73
CA SER A 20 4.48 14.75 -0.95
C SER A 20 4.19 16.01 -1.78
N GLY A 21 3.53 17.01 -1.19
CA GLY A 21 3.26 18.31 -1.81
C GLY A 21 1.91 18.44 -2.52
N ILE A 22 1.11 17.37 -2.54
CA ILE A 22 -0.24 17.38 -3.12
C ILE A 22 -1.28 17.26 -2.00
N PRO A 23 -1.99 18.35 -1.64
CA PRO A 23 -3.10 18.30 -0.70
C PRO A 23 -4.23 17.44 -1.25
N VAL A 24 -4.79 16.57 -0.42
CA VAL A 24 -5.91 15.68 -0.78
C VAL A 24 -6.98 15.76 0.29
N VAL A 25 -8.22 15.97 -0.13
CA VAL A 25 -9.40 15.79 0.72
C VAL A 25 -9.88 14.35 0.57
N TYR A 26 -10.04 13.66 1.69
CA TYR A 26 -10.50 12.27 1.74
C TYR A 26 -11.43 12.05 2.92
N SER A 27 -12.21 10.97 2.89
CA SER A 27 -13.04 10.53 4.02
C SER A 27 -12.35 9.42 4.80
N THR A 28 -12.42 9.47 6.14
CA THR A 28 -12.03 8.36 7.01
C THR A 28 -13.11 7.30 7.16
N GLU A 29 -14.30 7.55 6.61
CA GLU A 29 -15.39 6.58 6.57
C GLU A 29 -14.95 5.29 5.86
N VAL A 30 -15.27 4.15 6.47
CA VAL A 30 -15.02 2.85 5.85
C VAL A 30 -16.09 2.63 4.78
N PRO A 31 -15.72 2.32 3.52
CA PRO A 31 -16.70 2.04 2.47
C PRO A 31 -17.71 0.98 2.93
N GLY A 32 -19.00 1.32 2.84
CA GLY A 32 -20.08 0.39 3.17
C GLY A 32 -20.30 -0.68 2.10
N ASP A 33 -21.20 -1.62 2.39
CA ASP A 33 -21.53 -2.75 1.49
C ASP A 33 -22.43 -2.37 0.30
N VAL A 34 -22.69 -1.07 0.11
CA VAL A 34 -23.56 -0.57 -0.96
C VAL A 34 -22.86 -0.73 -2.30
N LYS A 35 -23.34 -1.71 -3.09
CA LYS A 35 -22.84 -1.97 -4.44
C LYS A 35 -23.55 -1.08 -5.46
N LEU A 36 -22.86 -0.82 -6.57
CA LEU A 36 -23.48 -0.23 -7.75
C LEU A 36 -24.69 -1.09 -8.17
N LEU A 37 -25.75 -0.43 -8.62
CA LEU A 37 -26.87 -1.13 -9.24
C LEU A 37 -26.34 -1.93 -10.44
N PRO A 38 -26.76 -3.20 -10.61
CA PRO A 38 -26.37 -3.98 -11.76
C PRO A 38 -26.79 -3.27 -13.04
N LEU A 39 -26.00 -3.42 -14.10
CA LEU A 39 -26.37 -2.88 -15.40
C LEU A 39 -27.62 -3.63 -15.91
N PRO A 40 -28.52 -2.95 -16.64
CA PRO A 40 -29.59 -3.61 -17.38
C PRO A 40 -29.01 -4.64 -18.35
N GLN A 41 -29.72 -5.75 -18.54
CA GLN A 41 -29.28 -6.86 -19.37
C GLN A 41 -28.94 -6.43 -20.81
N GLU A 42 -29.72 -5.49 -21.37
CA GLU A 42 -29.54 -4.92 -22.71
C GLU A 42 -28.18 -4.23 -22.92
N GLU A 43 -27.56 -3.70 -21.85
CA GLU A 43 -26.24 -3.06 -21.94
C GLU A 43 -25.10 -4.09 -21.90
N PHE A 44 -25.33 -5.26 -21.30
CA PHE A 44 -24.39 -6.40 -21.38
C PHE A 44 -24.38 -7.03 -22.78
N GLU A 45 -25.49 -6.94 -23.51
CA GLU A 45 -25.64 -7.51 -24.86
C GLU A 45 -24.99 -6.65 -25.95
N LYS A 46 -24.74 -5.36 -25.69
CA LYS A 46 -24.17 -4.40 -26.66
C LYS A 46 -22.65 -4.48 -26.83
N GLY A 47 -21.94 -5.32 -26.08
CA GLY A 47 -20.50 -5.53 -26.22
C GLY A 47 -19.73 -5.52 -24.91
N ASP A 48 -18.40 -5.39 -25.00
CA ASP A 48 -17.50 -5.53 -23.84
C ASP A 48 -17.59 -4.30 -22.92
N VAL A 49 -18.49 -4.36 -21.95
CA VAL A 49 -18.80 -3.28 -20.99
C VAL A 49 -17.60 -2.83 -20.16
N LYS A 50 -16.50 -3.59 -20.20
CA LYS A 50 -15.23 -3.27 -19.54
C LYS A 50 -14.48 -2.09 -20.18
N GLU A 51 -14.71 -1.78 -21.46
CA GLU A 51 -13.99 -0.70 -22.16
C GLU A 51 -14.47 0.71 -21.79
N LEU A 52 -15.62 0.83 -21.12
CA LEU A 52 -16.20 2.13 -20.78
C LEU A 52 -15.72 2.69 -19.41
N GLY A 53 -14.92 1.92 -18.67
CA GLY A 53 -14.37 2.31 -17.37
C GLY A 53 -12.89 2.66 -17.44
N VAL A 54 -12.44 3.65 -16.67
CA VAL A 54 -11.01 3.98 -16.54
C VAL A 54 -10.24 2.88 -15.75
N PHE A 55 -10.97 2.03 -15.02
CA PHE A 55 -10.48 0.83 -14.34
C PHE A 55 -11.50 -0.30 -14.47
N ASP A 56 -11.07 -1.56 -14.37
CA ASP A 56 -11.93 -2.76 -14.45
C ASP A 56 -13.12 -2.77 -13.45
N ASP A 57 -12.98 -2.06 -12.32
CA ASP A 57 -14.04 -1.91 -11.29
C ASP A 57 -14.72 -0.53 -11.29
N PHE A 58 -14.32 0.38 -12.19
CA PHE A 58 -14.84 1.74 -12.25
C PHE A 58 -15.86 1.85 -13.38
N ARG A 59 -17.09 1.38 -13.14
CA ARG A 59 -18.16 1.43 -14.15
C ARG A 59 -18.64 2.86 -14.41
N VAL A 60 -19.05 3.04 -15.66
CA VAL A 60 -19.72 4.18 -16.35
C VAL A 60 -20.95 4.78 -15.65
N ARG A 61 -21.40 4.25 -14.51
CA ARG A 61 -22.56 4.79 -13.78
C ARG A 61 -22.09 5.39 -12.46
N ILE A 62 -22.57 6.61 -12.24
CA ILE A 62 -22.42 7.38 -11.01
C ILE A 62 -22.72 6.43 -9.84
N LEU A 63 -21.75 6.23 -8.94
CA LEU A 63 -22.06 5.76 -7.59
C LEU A 63 -23.32 6.52 -7.15
N PRO A 64 -24.36 5.91 -6.56
CA PRO A 64 -25.46 6.69 -6.01
C PRO A 64 -24.86 7.59 -4.92
N VAL A 65 -24.51 8.81 -5.32
CA VAL A 65 -23.80 9.75 -4.46
C VAL A 65 -24.86 10.55 -3.77
N LEU A 66 -24.91 10.45 -2.45
CA LEU A 66 -25.66 11.39 -1.64
C LEU A 66 -25.04 12.78 -1.91
N GLY A 67 -25.71 13.63 -2.69
CA GLY A 67 -25.20 14.93 -3.15
C GLY A 67 -24.50 15.80 -2.09
N PRO A 68 -24.93 15.80 -0.81
CA PRO A 68 -24.18 16.41 0.28
C PRO A 68 -22.72 15.94 0.44
N LEU A 69 -22.40 14.66 0.22
CA LEU A 69 -21.04 14.12 0.37
C LEU A 69 -20.00 14.82 -0.54
N PRO A 70 -20.12 14.84 -1.87
CA PRO A 70 -19.19 15.54 -2.74
C PRO A 70 -19.24 17.05 -2.51
N SER A 71 -20.38 17.60 -2.08
CA SER A 71 -20.49 19.02 -1.73
C SER A 71 -19.61 19.38 -0.52
N ILE A 72 -19.58 18.52 0.51
CA ILE A 72 -18.70 18.66 1.68
C ILE A 72 -17.23 18.57 1.26
N PHE A 73 -16.87 17.63 0.38
CA PHE A 73 -15.51 17.54 -0.17
C PHE A 73 -15.11 18.84 -0.88
N GLY A 74 -15.97 19.36 -1.77
CA GLY A 74 -15.74 20.63 -2.46
C GLY A 74 -15.60 21.81 -1.51
N LEU A 75 -16.44 21.88 -0.47
CA LEU A 75 -16.37 22.91 0.57
C LEU A 75 -15.05 22.84 1.34
N HIS A 76 -14.56 21.65 1.70
CA HIS A 76 -13.26 21.49 2.34
C HIS A 76 -12.09 21.92 1.44
N ILE A 77 -12.14 21.58 0.14
CA ILE A 77 -11.14 22.03 -0.84
C ILE A 77 -11.13 23.55 -0.91
N ALA A 78 -12.30 24.18 -1.08
CA ALA A 78 -12.42 25.63 -1.16
C ALA A 78 -11.92 26.30 0.13
N SER A 79 -12.30 25.77 1.29
CA SER A 79 -11.88 26.28 2.61
C SER A 79 -10.37 26.21 2.79
N TYR A 80 -9.75 25.09 2.41
CA TYR A 80 -8.29 24.92 2.44
C TYR A 80 -7.58 25.97 1.56
N ILE A 81 -8.03 26.14 0.32
CA ILE A 81 -7.45 27.10 -0.63
C ILE A 81 -7.60 28.54 -0.10
N LEU A 82 -8.77 28.90 0.40
CA LEU A 82 -9.01 30.25 0.93
C LEU A 82 -8.14 30.54 2.16
N CYS A 83 -7.98 29.58 3.08
CA CYS A 83 -7.10 29.69 4.23
C CYS A 83 -5.63 29.88 3.84
N GLU A 84 -5.14 29.10 2.87
CA GLU A 84 -3.79 29.25 2.30
C GLU A 84 -3.60 30.66 1.68
N MET A 85 -4.52 31.09 0.82
CA MET A 85 -4.45 32.40 0.16
C MET A 85 -4.52 33.57 1.16
N ALA A 86 -5.24 33.42 2.26
CA ALA A 86 -5.36 34.43 3.30
C ALA A 86 -4.16 34.50 4.25
N GLY A 87 -3.13 33.67 4.06
CA GLY A 87 -1.98 33.57 4.97
C GLY A 87 -2.32 32.99 6.34
N LYS A 88 -3.46 32.28 6.46
CA LYS A 88 -3.94 31.62 7.67
C LYS A 88 -4.15 30.13 7.40
N PRO A 89 -3.08 29.38 7.14
CA PRO A 89 -3.18 27.98 6.75
C PRO A 89 -3.81 27.14 7.87
N ILE A 90 -4.56 26.11 7.48
CA ILE A 90 -5.15 25.16 8.43
C ILE A 90 -3.99 24.33 9.02
N LEU A 91 -3.64 24.60 10.28
CA LEU A 91 -2.56 23.90 10.97
C LEU A 91 -2.99 22.46 11.30
N ASN A 92 -2.28 21.48 10.74
CA ASN A 92 -2.54 20.05 10.92
C ASN A 92 -3.95 19.61 10.47
N PRO A 93 -4.26 19.63 9.16
CA PRO A 93 -5.59 19.29 8.65
C PRO A 93 -5.96 17.79 8.81
N LEU A 94 -5.09 16.96 9.40
CA LEU A 94 -5.22 15.49 9.48
C LEU A 94 -5.07 14.97 10.91
N ALA A 95 -5.90 13.98 11.28
CA ALA A 95 -5.71 13.16 12.47
C ALA A 95 -4.55 12.15 12.33
N VAL A 96 -4.19 11.77 11.10
CA VAL A 96 -3.11 10.82 10.81
C VAL A 96 -1.96 11.59 10.17
N LYS A 97 -1.04 12.10 11.01
CA LYS A 97 0.27 12.56 10.53
C LYS A 97 0.91 11.43 9.71
N GLY A 98 1.36 11.74 8.49
CA GLY A 98 2.21 10.83 7.72
C GLY A 98 3.30 10.27 8.63
N ARG A 99 3.41 8.93 8.70
CA ARG A 99 4.19 8.26 9.73
C ARG A 99 5.67 8.22 9.36
N LYS A 100 6.25 9.37 9.01
CA LYS A 100 7.65 9.49 8.56
C LYS A 100 8.64 8.85 9.55
N LYS A 101 8.50 9.17 10.84
CA LYS A 101 9.31 8.55 11.90
C LYS A 101 9.15 7.03 11.99
N LEU A 102 7.97 6.50 11.66
CA LEU A 102 7.75 5.05 11.57
C LEU A 102 8.51 4.48 10.38
N TYR A 103 8.45 5.11 9.20
CA TYR A 103 9.13 4.63 7.99
C TYR A 103 10.65 4.67 8.15
N GLU A 104 11.20 5.76 8.69
CA GLU A 104 12.63 5.86 9.05
C GLU A 104 13.07 4.77 10.05
N ARG A 105 12.19 4.41 11.00
CA ARG A 105 12.46 3.29 11.92
C ARG A 105 12.43 1.95 11.20
N LEU A 106 11.38 1.69 10.40
CA LEU A 106 11.23 0.44 9.65
C LEU A 106 12.36 0.23 8.65
N TYR A 107 12.78 1.29 7.95
CA TYR A 107 13.92 1.30 7.04
C TYR A 107 15.22 0.94 7.76
N ARG A 108 15.52 1.61 8.88
CA ARG A 108 16.71 1.30 9.69
C ARG A 108 16.69 -0.13 10.19
N ASP A 109 15.55 -0.61 10.71
CA ASP A 109 15.44 -1.98 11.19
C ASP A 109 15.67 -2.99 10.07
N LEU A 110 15.15 -2.74 8.86
CA LEU A 110 15.37 -3.57 7.68
C LEU A 110 16.85 -3.57 7.24
N LEU A 111 17.50 -2.39 7.25
CA LEU A 111 18.92 -2.26 6.92
C LEU A 111 19.77 -3.16 7.81
N HIS A 112 19.59 -3.09 9.13
CA HIS A 112 20.33 -3.93 10.07
C HIS A 112 20.08 -5.44 9.87
N ARG A 113 18.90 -5.85 9.36
CA ARG A 113 18.64 -7.26 9.03
C ARG A 113 19.37 -7.70 7.77
N GLU A 114 19.35 -6.87 6.73
CA GLU A 114 20.07 -7.17 5.50
C GLU A 114 21.59 -7.20 5.74
N GLU A 115 22.14 -6.33 6.60
CA GLU A 115 23.55 -6.38 7.00
C GLU A 115 23.92 -7.71 7.68
N LYS A 116 23.06 -8.18 8.59
CA LYS A 116 23.24 -9.47 9.26
C LYS A 116 23.16 -10.63 8.27
N ALA A 117 22.22 -10.58 7.33
CA ALA A 117 22.06 -11.61 6.31
C ALA A 117 23.22 -11.64 5.30
N ALA A 118 23.75 -10.47 4.94
CA ALA A 118 24.88 -10.34 4.01
C ALA A 118 26.25 -10.60 4.66
N GLY A 119 26.35 -10.48 5.99
CA GLY A 119 27.60 -10.66 6.73
C GLY A 119 28.59 -9.49 6.58
N HIS A 120 28.16 -8.36 6.00
CA HIS A 120 28.95 -7.15 5.85
C HIS A 120 28.08 -5.90 6.01
N ALA A 121 28.72 -4.75 6.26
CA ALA A 121 28.02 -3.47 6.37
C ALA A 121 27.37 -3.08 5.02
N ILE A 122 26.17 -2.52 5.08
CA ILE A 122 25.40 -2.04 3.93
C ILE A 122 25.10 -0.57 4.20
N ASN A 123 25.56 0.31 3.32
CA ASN A 123 25.36 1.74 3.50
C ASN A 123 23.94 2.19 3.14
N ARG A 124 23.31 1.52 2.16
CA ARG A 124 21.99 1.87 1.64
C ARG A 124 21.30 0.65 1.06
N LEU A 125 19.99 0.52 1.31
CA LEU A 125 19.16 -0.51 0.69
C LEU A 125 18.81 -0.14 -0.77
N PRO A 126 18.44 -1.13 -1.60
CA PRO A 126 17.91 -0.90 -2.95
C PRO A 126 16.51 -0.24 -2.98
N ILE A 127 15.90 -0.02 -1.81
CA ILE A 127 14.65 0.72 -1.60
C ILE A 127 14.91 1.89 -0.65
N ASP A 128 14.06 2.91 -0.59
CA ASP A 128 14.20 4.05 0.34
C ASP A 128 13.05 4.15 1.39
N GLU A 129 13.00 5.23 2.19
CA GLU A 129 11.93 5.41 3.19
C GLU A 129 10.54 5.63 2.57
N ASP A 130 10.46 6.19 1.36
CA ASP A 130 9.21 6.39 0.65
C ASP A 130 8.68 5.05 0.11
N ASP A 131 9.57 4.20 -0.39
CA ASP A 131 9.30 2.80 -0.73
C ASP A 131 8.82 1.99 0.47
N VAL A 132 9.42 2.20 1.65
CA VAL A 132 8.96 1.59 2.91
C VAL A 132 7.52 2.02 3.22
N GLY A 133 7.19 3.29 3.01
CA GLY A 133 5.83 3.80 3.15
C GLY A 133 4.87 3.19 2.13
N LEU A 134 5.33 2.95 0.90
CA LEU A 134 4.57 2.27 -0.15
C LEU A 134 4.27 0.81 0.23
N VAL A 135 5.30 0.05 0.61
CA VAL A 135 5.16 -1.35 1.03
C VAL A 135 4.26 -1.46 2.25
N PHE A 136 4.49 -0.67 3.30
CA PHE A 136 3.72 -0.75 4.53
C PHE A 136 2.26 -0.29 4.36
N GLU A 137 2.03 0.91 3.83
CA GLU A 137 0.68 1.50 3.83
C GLU A 137 -0.15 1.20 2.59
N ASP A 138 0.47 1.11 1.41
CA ASP A 138 -0.26 0.97 0.16
C ASP A 138 -0.40 -0.49 -0.24
N LEU A 139 0.71 -1.24 -0.21
CA LEU A 139 0.73 -2.66 -0.58
C LEU A 139 0.11 -3.55 0.51
N HIS A 140 0.62 -3.45 1.73
CA HIS A 140 0.18 -4.27 2.87
C HIS A 140 -0.92 -3.63 3.72
N ARG A 141 -1.31 -2.38 3.43
CA ARG A 141 -2.45 -1.70 4.09
C ARG A 141 -2.29 -1.61 5.61
N GLY A 142 -1.06 -1.51 6.08
CA GLY A 142 -0.71 -1.47 7.50
C GLY A 142 -0.96 -2.78 8.25
N ARG A 143 -1.01 -3.92 7.55
CA ARG A 143 -1.34 -5.24 8.11
C ARG A 143 -0.20 -6.24 7.86
N SER A 144 -0.14 -7.28 8.68
CA SER A 144 0.76 -8.42 8.44
C SER A 144 0.36 -9.16 7.15
N ILE A 145 1.34 -9.64 6.41
CA ILE A 145 1.15 -10.53 5.27
C ILE A 145 0.62 -11.90 5.71
N ILE A 146 0.74 -12.27 6.98
CA ILE A 146 0.25 -13.54 7.52
C ILE A 146 -1.27 -13.45 7.78
N PRO A 147 -2.10 -14.37 7.23
CA PRO A 147 -3.52 -14.47 7.53
C PRO A 147 -3.77 -14.64 9.03
N PRO A 148 -4.82 -14.01 9.61
CA PRO A 148 -5.91 -13.26 8.99
C PRO A 148 -5.59 -11.77 8.71
N HIS A 149 -4.32 -11.43 8.47
CA HIS A 149 -3.83 -10.07 8.23
C HIS A 149 -4.15 -9.10 9.38
N PRO A 150 -3.73 -9.42 10.63
CA PRO A 150 -3.91 -8.52 11.75
C PRO A 150 -3.13 -7.21 11.54
N VAL A 151 -3.57 -6.16 12.22
CA VAL A 151 -2.76 -4.94 12.34
C VAL A 151 -1.65 -5.25 13.35
N PRO A 152 -0.37 -5.28 12.94
CA PRO A 152 0.71 -5.61 13.84
C PRO A 152 0.89 -4.48 14.87
N SER A 153 1.13 -4.88 16.12
CA SER A 153 1.51 -3.97 17.21
C SER A 153 2.92 -3.40 16.98
N ARG A 154 3.84 -4.23 16.49
CA ARG A 154 5.20 -3.86 16.09
C ARG A 154 5.44 -4.27 14.64
N PRO A 155 4.92 -3.50 13.66
CA PRO A 155 5.16 -3.79 12.24
C PRO A 155 6.66 -3.86 11.97
N THR A 156 7.06 -4.87 11.21
CA THR A 156 8.46 -5.12 10.87
C THR A 156 8.54 -5.55 9.40
N LEU A 157 9.51 -4.98 8.67
CA LEU A 157 9.81 -5.37 7.29
C LEU A 157 10.89 -6.45 7.25
N VAL A 158 10.76 -7.38 6.31
CA VAL A 158 11.74 -8.43 6.05
C VAL A 158 11.74 -8.78 4.55
N ARG A 159 12.90 -9.19 4.04
CA ARG A 159 13.01 -9.83 2.73
C ARG A 159 12.33 -11.20 2.77
N TRP A 160 11.37 -11.43 1.87
CA TRP A 160 10.55 -12.63 1.91
C TRP A 160 11.32 -13.88 1.51
N ASP A 161 11.96 -13.88 0.33
CA ASP A 161 12.76 -15.00 -0.15
C ASP A 161 14.26 -14.69 -0.04
N PRO A 162 15.01 -15.43 0.81
CA PRO A 162 16.46 -15.27 0.94
C PRO A 162 17.24 -15.51 -0.36
N SER A 163 16.69 -16.28 -1.31
CA SER A 163 17.33 -16.58 -2.59
C SER A 163 17.22 -15.45 -3.62
N GLN A 164 16.32 -14.49 -3.38
CA GLN A 164 16.08 -13.33 -4.24
C GLN A 164 16.58 -12.05 -3.55
N PRO A 165 17.05 -11.03 -4.29
CA PRO A 165 17.49 -9.77 -3.69
C PRO A 165 16.35 -9.02 -3.02
N LEU A 166 16.67 -8.07 -2.12
CA LEU A 166 15.67 -7.16 -1.58
C LEU A 166 15.14 -6.28 -2.71
N SER A 167 13.82 -6.26 -2.88
CA SER A 167 13.12 -5.39 -3.82
C SER A 167 11.73 -5.08 -3.28
N LEU A 168 10.98 -4.19 -3.96
CA LEU A 168 9.58 -3.92 -3.63
C LEU A 168 8.71 -5.19 -3.70
N GLU A 169 9.00 -6.07 -4.64
CA GLU A 169 8.30 -7.34 -4.87
C GLU A 169 8.67 -8.43 -3.87
N ASN A 170 9.87 -8.35 -3.29
CA ASN A 170 10.42 -9.34 -2.34
C ASN A 170 10.54 -8.79 -0.90
N CYS A 171 9.81 -7.72 -0.56
CA CYS A 171 9.78 -7.15 0.79
C CYS A 171 8.37 -7.23 1.35
N VAL A 172 8.23 -7.77 2.57
CA VAL A 172 6.93 -7.99 3.20
C VAL A 172 6.87 -7.44 4.62
N VAL A 173 5.64 -7.16 5.08
CA VAL A 173 5.35 -6.70 6.45
C VAL A 173 4.83 -7.85 7.28
N MET A 174 5.36 -8.03 8.48
CA MET A 174 4.87 -8.97 9.48
C MET A 174 4.87 -8.35 10.90
N GLU A 175 4.27 -9.04 11.87
CA GLU A 175 4.52 -8.76 13.29
C GLU A 175 5.98 -9.11 13.65
N HIS A 176 6.55 -8.43 14.65
CA HIS A 176 7.97 -8.61 14.98
C HIS A 176 8.33 -10.07 15.30
N GLY A 177 7.51 -10.77 16.09
CA GLY A 177 7.76 -12.18 16.43
C GLY A 177 7.68 -13.12 15.21
N GLU A 178 6.86 -12.78 14.21
CA GLU A 178 6.78 -13.51 12.94
C GLU A 178 8.06 -13.31 12.12
N VAL A 179 8.61 -12.09 12.09
CA VAL A 179 9.91 -11.82 11.43
C VAL A 179 11.04 -12.59 12.10
N GLU A 180 11.09 -12.62 13.43
CA GLU A 180 12.13 -13.37 14.14
C GLU A 180 12.06 -14.88 13.80
N ARG A 181 10.84 -15.43 13.71
CA ARG A 181 10.63 -16.81 13.23
C ARG A 181 11.07 -16.97 11.77
N HIS A 182 10.70 -16.05 10.90
CA HIS A 182 11.05 -16.08 9.48
C HIS A 182 12.57 -16.03 9.29
N VAL A 183 13.27 -15.10 9.95
CA VAL A 183 14.73 -14.99 9.89
C VAL A 183 15.40 -16.26 10.43
N LYS A 184 14.94 -16.77 11.57
CA LYS A 184 15.49 -18.00 12.16
C LYS A 184 15.40 -19.20 11.22
N GLU A 185 14.24 -19.41 10.60
CA GLU A 185 13.97 -20.61 9.83
C GLU A 185 14.39 -20.49 8.35
N CYS A 186 14.34 -19.31 7.75
CA CYS A 186 14.67 -19.11 6.33
C CYS A 186 16.12 -18.62 6.10
N PHE A 187 16.72 -17.89 7.04
CA PHE A 187 18.08 -17.34 6.87
C PHE A 187 19.12 -18.11 7.69
N ASN A 188 18.78 -18.52 8.91
CA ASN A 188 19.76 -19.05 9.87
C ASN A 188 19.73 -20.57 10.04
N SER A 189 18.75 -21.27 9.48
CA SER A 189 18.62 -22.73 9.64
C SER A 189 19.42 -23.51 8.58
N THR A 190 19.79 -24.75 8.89
CA THR A 190 20.51 -25.64 7.97
C THR A 190 19.87 -27.04 8.02
N PRO A 191 19.20 -27.51 6.94
CA PRO A 191 18.95 -26.78 5.69
C PRO A 191 17.98 -25.61 5.89
N ALA A 192 18.20 -24.52 5.15
CA ALA A 192 17.30 -23.37 5.15
C ALA A 192 15.93 -23.77 4.59
N LYS A 193 14.86 -23.41 5.29
CA LYS A 193 13.48 -23.63 4.81
C LYS A 193 13.10 -22.56 3.82
N SER A 194 12.40 -22.94 2.75
CA SER A 194 11.76 -21.95 1.90
C SER A 194 10.63 -21.24 2.68
N PRO A 195 10.36 -19.95 2.38
CA PRO A 195 9.25 -19.22 3.01
C PRO A 195 7.89 -19.91 2.81
N GLY A 196 7.67 -20.53 1.65
CA GLY A 196 6.46 -21.28 1.34
C GLY A 196 6.28 -22.54 2.20
N GLU A 197 7.37 -23.25 2.51
CA GLU A 197 7.32 -24.38 3.46
C GLU A 197 7.05 -23.92 4.90
N LEU A 198 7.57 -22.76 5.29
CA LEU A 198 7.42 -22.24 6.66
C LEU A 198 6.02 -21.68 6.95
N TRP A 199 5.49 -20.89 6.02
CA TRP A 199 4.25 -20.13 6.21
C TRP A 199 3.05 -20.74 5.48
N GLY A 200 3.27 -21.71 4.62
CA GLY A 200 2.24 -22.35 3.80
C GLY A 200 2.03 -21.66 2.46
N GLN A 201 1.39 -22.40 1.56
CA GLN A 201 1.18 -22.01 0.17
C GLN A 201 0.24 -20.80 0.06
N ASP A 202 -0.78 -20.72 0.92
CA ASP A 202 -1.70 -19.57 0.98
C ASP A 202 -0.96 -18.25 1.16
N VAL A 203 0.02 -18.19 2.07
CA VAL A 203 0.80 -16.97 2.32
C VAL A 203 1.68 -16.65 1.12
N ALA A 204 2.33 -17.66 0.53
CA ALA A 204 3.16 -17.50 -0.65
C ALA A 204 2.35 -16.94 -1.84
N GLU A 205 1.13 -17.42 -2.05
CA GLU A 205 0.23 -16.92 -3.09
C GLU A 205 -0.15 -15.45 -2.88
N VAL A 206 -0.38 -15.03 -1.63
CA VAL A 206 -0.63 -13.62 -1.33
C VAL A 206 0.61 -12.77 -1.67
N VAL A 207 1.82 -13.23 -1.33
CA VAL A 207 3.06 -12.53 -1.68
C VAL A 207 3.23 -12.42 -3.19
N VAL A 208 3.04 -13.51 -3.94
CA VAL A 208 3.11 -13.51 -5.42
C VAL A 208 2.08 -12.54 -6.02
N ARG A 209 0.85 -12.52 -5.49
CA ARG A 209 -0.17 -11.57 -5.94
C ARG A 209 0.26 -10.12 -5.70
N ARG A 210 0.83 -9.80 -4.53
CA ARG A 210 1.34 -8.45 -4.21
C ARG A 210 2.52 -8.06 -5.09
N ALA A 211 3.43 -8.99 -5.36
CA ALA A 211 4.54 -8.78 -6.29
C ALA A 211 4.03 -8.45 -7.71
N LYS A 212 3.05 -9.19 -8.22
CA LYS A 212 2.41 -8.91 -9.51
C LYS A 212 1.73 -7.54 -9.53
N GLU A 213 1.02 -7.17 -8.46
CA GLU A 213 0.42 -5.85 -8.33
C GLU A 213 1.47 -4.73 -8.44
N ILE A 214 2.70 -4.93 -7.94
CA ILE A 214 3.80 -3.94 -8.06
C ILE A 214 4.36 -3.92 -9.48
N GLN A 215 4.60 -5.09 -10.06
CA GLN A 215 5.12 -5.19 -11.42
C GLN A 215 4.20 -4.54 -12.44
N GLN A 216 2.88 -4.77 -12.35
CA GLN A 216 1.89 -4.14 -13.23
C GLN A 216 1.96 -2.61 -13.11
N ASP A 217 1.96 -2.08 -11.88
CA ASP A 217 2.03 -0.64 -11.65
C ASP A 217 3.32 -0.03 -12.20
N ARG A 218 4.43 -0.77 -12.22
CA ARG A 218 5.70 -0.35 -12.83
C ARG A 218 5.70 -0.49 -14.35
N GLN A 219 4.99 -1.48 -14.91
CA GLN A 219 4.88 -1.68 -16.37
C GLN A 219 4.07 -0.57 -17.04
N TYR A 220 3.01 -0.07 -16.40
CA TYR A 220 2.26 1.11 -16.90
C TYR A 220 3.10 2.41 -16.93
N MET A 221 4.32 2.39 -16.42
CA MET A 221 5.24 3.53 -16.40
C MET A 221 6.33 3.49 -17.47
N MET A 222 6.52 2.34 -18.13
CA MET A 222 7.41 2.17 -19.27
C MET A 222 6.64 2.34 -20.58
#